data_AF-A0A9D2JXP8-F1
#
_entry.id   AF-A0A9D2JXP8-F1
#
_cell.length_a   1.000
_cell.length_b   1.000
_cell.length_c   1.000
_cell.angle_alpha   90.00
_cell.angle_beta   90.00
_cell.angle_gamma   90.00
#
_symmetry.space_group_name_H-M   'P 1'
#
loop_
_entity.id
_entity.type
_entity.pdbx_description
1 polymer ?
#
loop_
_entity_poly.entity_id
_entity_poly.type
_entity_poly.pdbx_seq_one_letter_code
_entity_poly.pdbx_strand_id
1 'polypeptide(L)'
;MEPLFLKGVLQEKIWGGTKLKDNYGYEIPSDKTGELWAISAHPNGVATVLNGEFKGQALDQLWQNHRELFGNQKGEVFPLLTKIIDAQDDLSVQVHPDDAYGLAHEGELGKTECWYVLSADPGSKIIYGHTAETKEELRKLIETGQWDQLLKEVEVKAGDFYYVPSGTIHALGSGVMVLETQQSSDTTYR
;
A
#
# COMPACT_ATOMS: atom_id res chain seq x y z
N MET A 1 -19.02 18.34 15.85
CA MET A 1 -18.01 17.66 15.02
C MET A 1 -17.44 16.52 15.85
N GLU A 2 -17.62 15.27 15.41
CA GLU A 2 -17.13 14.06 16.06
C GLU A 2 -16.13 13.33 15.14
N PRO A 3 -15.26 12.44 15.66
CA PRO A 3 -14.41 11.62 14.81
C PRO A 3 -15.23 10.71 13.89
N LEU A 4 -14.80 10.56 12.63
CA LEU A 4 -15.36 9.58 11.69
C LEU A 4 -14.53 8.30 11.75
N PHE A 5 -15.11 7.23 12.26
CA PHE A 5 -14.51 5.90 12.22
C PHE A 5 -14.90 5.20 10.92
N LEU A 6 -13.95 4.50 10.31
CA LEU A 6 -14.15 3.85 9.02
C LEU A 6 -14.14 2.33 9.16
N LYS A 7 -15.03 1.68 8.41
CA LYS A 7 -14.95 0.27 8.07
C LYS A 7 -14.16 0.15 6.78
N GLY A 8 -12.91 -0.28 6.90
CA GLY A 8 -12.05 -0.58 5.76
C GLY A 8 -12.47 -1.85 5.00
N VAL A 9 -11.78 -2.14 3.91
CA VAL A 9 -12.03 -3.29 3.03
C VAL A 9 -10.86 -4.26 3.11
N LEU A 10 -11.14 -5.54 3.39
CA LEU A 10 -10.13 -6.60 3.43
C LEU A 10 -9.97 -7.22 2.04
N GLN A 11 -8.74 -7.51 1.65
CA GLN A 11 -8.38 -8.02 0.34
C GLN A 11 -7.57 -9.32 0.46
N GLU A 12 -7.97 -10.34 -0.31
CA GLU A 12 -7.19 -11.55 -0.46
C GLU A 12 -5.99 -11.31 -1.37
N LYS A 13 -4.85 -11.91 -1.00
CA LYS A 13 -3.60 -11.88 -1.76
C LYS A 13 -2.91 -13.22 -1.63
N ILE A 14 -2.25 -13.68 -2.70
CA ILE A 14 -1.59 -15.00 -2.70
C ILE A 14 -0.53 -15.15 -1.59
N TRP A 15 0.08 -14.04 -1.18
CA TRP A 15 1.09 -13.90 -0.13
C TRP A 15 0.51 -13.52 1.23
N GLY A 16 -0.81 -13.34 1.34
CA GLY A 16 -1.48 -12.90 2.57
C GLY A 16 -1.56 -14.00 3.63
N GLY A 17 -1.91 -13.60 4.85
CA GLY A 17 -1.97 -14.48 6.01
C GLY A 17 -3.20 -14.26 6.90
N THR A 18 -3.03 -14.57 8.19
CA THR A 18 -4.07 -14.47 9.21
C THR A 18 -3.79 -13.41 10.27
N LYS A 19 -2.65 -12.70 10.24
CA LYS A 19 -2.24 -11.80 11.33
C LYS A 19 -3.21 -10.63 11.48
N LEU A 20 -3.92 -10.21 10.43
CA LEU A 20 -5.03 -9.23 10.53
C LEU A 20 -6.15 -9.70 11.48
N LYS A 21 -6.50 -10.99 11.44
CA LYS A 21 -7.45 -11.59 12.39
C LYS A 21 -6.80 -11.77 13.75
N ASP A 22 -5.62 -12.35 13.80
CA ASP A 22 -5.02 -12.80 15.06
C ASP A 22 -4.58 -11.64 15.96
N ASN A 23 -4.08 -10.56 15.37
CA ASN A 23 -3.57 -9.40 16.11
C ASN A 23 -4.64 -8.32 16.36
N TYR A 24 -5.61 -8.18 15.44
CA TYR A 24 -6.58 -7.07 15.47
C TYR A 24 -8.05 -7.51 15.56
N GLY A 25 -8.33 -8.81 15.49
CA GLY A 25 -9.68 -9.36 15.61
C GLY A 25 -10.56 -9.13 14.38
N TYR A 26 -9.97 -8.84 13.21
CA TYR A 26 -10.76 -8.67 11.98
C TYR A 26 -11.38 -9.98 11.51
N GLU A 27 -12.61 -9.89 11.00
CA GLU A 27 -13.26 -10.98 10.27
C GLU A 27 -12.68 -11.04 8.85
N ILE A 28 -11.66 -11.86 8.67
CA ILE A 28 -10.95 -12.01 7.40
C ILE A 28 -11.69 -12.95 6.42
N PRO A 29 -11.70 -12.65 5.11
CA PRO A 29 -12.38 -13.47 4.11
C PRO A 29 -11.75 -14.85 3.92
N SER A 30 -10.44 -14.98 4.15
CA SER A 30 -9.72 -16.27 4.12
C SER A 30 -8.41 -16.22 4.90
N ASP A 31 -7.71 -17.35 4.96
CA ASP A 31 -6.34 -17.46 5.48
C ASP A 31 -5.27 -16.82 4.58
N LYS A 32 -5.68 -16.21 3.46
CA LYS A 32 -4.82 -15.48 2.50
C LYS A 32 -5.16 -13.99 2.46
N THR A 33 -5.53 -13.40 3.59
CA THR A 33 -5.91 -11.99 3.63
C THR A 33 -4.67 -11.14 3.81
N GLY A 34 -4.22 -10.49 2.72
CA GLY A 34 -2.96 -9.76 2.70
C GLY A 34 -3.09 -8.28 3.03
N GLU A 35 -4.23 -7.66 2.76
CA GLU A 35 -4.39 -6.22 2.96
C GLU A 35 -5.71 -5.88 3.67
N LEU A 36 -5.65 -4.91 4.58
CA LEU A 36 -6.79 -4.12 5.00
C LEU A 36 -6.62 -2.71 4.43
N TRP A 37 -7.50 -2.31 3.51
CA TRP A 37 -7.62 -0.93 3.06
C TRP A 37 -8.39 -0.15 4.12
N ALA A 38 -7.66 0.33 5.14
CA ALA A 38 -8.21 0.89 6.36
C ALA A 38 -8.87 2.26 6.15
N ILE A 39 -8.22 3.14 5.39
CA ILE A 39 -8.72 4.45 4.99
C ILE A 39 -8.59 4.54 3.48
N SER A 40 -9.72 4.42 2.78
CA SER A 40 -9.73 4.34 1.32
C SER A 40 -10.97 5.00 0.74
N ALA A 41 -10.77 5.86 -0.26
CA ALA A 41 -11.82 6.26 -1.18
C ALA A 41 -11.57 5.70 -2.59
N HIS A 42 -10.62 4.77 -2.73
CA HIS A 42 -10.25 4.21 -4.02
C HIS A 42 -11.33 3.23 -4.51
N PRO A 43 -11.74 3.26 -5.80
CA PRO A 43 -12.86 2.47 -6.31
C PRO A 43 -12.77 0.96 -6.05
N ASN A 44 -11.56 0.40 -6.03
CA ASN A 44 -11.32 -1.03 -5.77
C ASN A 44 -11.59 -1.47 -4.31
N GLY A 45 -11.78 -0.53 -3.38
CA GLY A 45 -11.99 -0.86 -1.98
C GLY A 45 -12.37 0.38 -1.15
N VAL A 46 -13.55 0.93 -1.41
CA VAL A 46 -14.02 2.16 -0.74
C VAL A 46 -14.46 1.86 0.70
N ALA A 47 -13.91 2.60 1.66
CA ALA A 47 -14.28 2.49 3.07
C ALA A 47 -15.61 3.20 3.37
N THR A 48 -16.32 2.73 4.40
CA THR A 48 -17.62 3.28 4.82
C THR A 48 -17.58 3.79 6.26
N VAL A 49 -18.32 4.85 6.57
CA VAL A 49 -18.34 5.42 7.93
C VAL A 49 -19.16 4.53 8.89
N LEU A 50 -18.65 4.32 10.10
CA LEU A 50 -19.23 3.43 11.11
C LEU A 50 -20.17 4.14 12.11
N ASN A 51 -20.05 5.45 12.27
CA ASN A 51 -20.70 6.21 13.33
C ASN A 51 -21.28 7.54 12.85
N GLY A 52 -22.09 8.15 13.72
CA GLY A 52 -22.55 9.52 13.54
C GLY A 52 -23.53 9.73 12.40
N GLU A 53 -23.65 10.99 12.00
CA GLU A 53 -24.53 11.49 10.93
C GLU A 53 -24.25 10.81 9.58
N PHE A 54 -22.98 10.56 9.27
CA PHE A 54 -22.55 9.99 8.00
C PHE A 54 -22.49 8.46 7.99
N LYS A 55 -22.97 7.79 9.05
CA LYS A 55 -22.92 6.32 9.16
C LYS A 55 -23.48 5.64 7.91
N GLY A 56 -22.71 4.70 7.36
CA GLY A 56 -23.05 3.94 6.16
C GLY A 56 -22.71 4.64 4.84
N GLN A 57 -22.33 5.92 4.86
CA GLN A 57 -21.87 6.62 3.66
C GLN A 57 -20.42 6.22 3.31
N ALA A 58 -20.13 6.22 2.02
CA ALA A 58 -18.83 5.88 1.48
C ALA A 58 -17.88 7.09 1.49
N LEU A 59 -16.58 6.87 1.73
CA LEU A 59 -15.61 7.96 1.90
C LEU A 59 -15.44 8.81 0.62
N ASP A 60 -15.57 8.21 -0.56
CA ASP A 60 -15.56 8.90 -1.85
C ASP A 60 -16.76 9.84 -2.02
N GLN A 61 -17.94 9.41 -1.56
CA GLN A 61 -19.15 10.23 -1.56
C GLN A 61 -19.03 11.41 -0.60
N LEU A 62 -18.45 11.20 0.58
CA LEU A 62 -18.14 12.29 1.49
C LEU A 62 -17.14 13.26 0.87
N TRP A 63 -16.09 12.75 0.22
CA TRP A 63 -15.14 13.61 -0.50
C TRP A 63 -15.81 14.45 -1.58
N GLN A 64 -16.77 13.90 -2.33
CA GLN A 64 -17.47 14.63 -3.39
C GLN A 64 -18.50 15.64 -2.86
N ASN A 65 -19.29 15.25 -1.86
CA ASN A 65 -20.49 16.00 -1.45
C ASN A 65 -20.31 16.80 -0.15
N HIS A 66 -19.30 16.47 0.66
CA HIS A 66 -19.05 17.03 1.99
C HIS A 66 -17.59 17.48 2.14
N ARG A 67 -17.12 18.31 1.18
CA ARG A 67 -15.71 18.72 1.11
C ARG A 67 -15.24 19.52 2.33
N GLU A 68 -16.16 20.13 3.06
CA GLU A 68 -15.93 20.81 4.34
C GLU A 68 -15.32 19.91 5.41
N LEU A 69 -15.63 18.60 5.39
CA LEU A 69 -15.05 17.61 6.32
C LEU A 69 -13.54 17.46 6.14
N PHE A 70 -13.03 17.81 4.96
CA PHE A 70 -11.63 17.67 4.56
C PHE A 70 -10.93 19.03 4.46
N GLY A 71 -11.42 20.04 5.19
CA GLY A 71 -10.84 21.39 5.18
C GLY A 71 -10.94 22.10 3.83
N ASN A 72 -11.93 21.75 3.00
CA ASN A 72 -12.12 22.31 1.66
C ASN A 72 -10.93 22.08 0.71
N GLN A 73 -10.19 20.98 0.89
CA GLN A 73 -9.05 20.63 0.04
C GLN A 73 -9.48 20.45 -1.43
N LYS A 74 -8.65 20.94 -2.37
CA LYS A 74 -8.88 20.75 -3.81
C LYS A 74 -8.44 19.36 -4.26
N GLY A 75 -9.02 18.88 -5.35
CA GLY A 75 -8.69 17.59 -5.96
C GLY A 75 -9.94 16.81 -6.35
N GLU A 76 -9.84 16.00 -7.39
CA GLU A 76 -10.96 15.21 -7.91
C GLU A 76 -11.25 13.99 -7.02
N VAL A 77 -10.20 13.34 -6.52
CA VAL A 77 -10.28 12.17 -5.66
C VAL A 77 -9.68 12.44 -4.27
N PHE A 78 -10.11 11.68 -3.27
CA PHE A 78 -9.49 11.72 -1.95
C PHE A 78 -8.00 11.34 -2.10
N PRO A 79 -7.06 12.09 -1.54
CA PRO A 79 -5.68 12.07 -2.03
C PRO A 79 -4.88 10.84 -1.61
N LEU A 80 -5.27 10.16 -0.54
CA LEU A 80 -4.45 9.12 0.10
C LEU A 80 -5.20 7.80 0.27
N LEU A 81 -4.44 6.74 0.43
CA LEU A 81 -4.90 5.40 0.80
C LEU A 81 -3.99 4.90 1.92
N THR A 82 -4.57 4.44 3.02
CA THR A 82 -3.84 3.84 4.14
C THR A 82 -4.25 2.39 4.30
N LYS A 83 -3.25 1.50 4.35
CA LYS A 83 -3.43 0.06 4.46
C LYS A 83 -2.67 -0.53 5.64
N ILE A 84 -3.16 -1.66 6.15
CA ILE A 84 -2.33 -2.60 6.91
C ILE A 84 -2.06 -3.79 6.00
N ILE A 85 -0.80 -4.15 5.84
CA ILE A 85 -0.36 -5.25 4.98
C ILE A 85 0.24 -6.36 5.84
N ASP A 86 -0.24 -7.59 5.65
CA ASP A 86 0.26 -8.83 6.26
C ASP A 86 1.01 -9.65 5.20
N ALA A 87 2.33 -9.48 5.11
CA ALA A 87 3.17 -10.26 4.21
C ALA A 87 3.54 -11.60 4.85
N GLN A 88 2.69 -12.61 4.67
CA GLN A 88 2.96 -13.99 5.13
C GLN A 88 3.98 -14.70 4.22
N ASP A 89 4.02 -14.33 2.94
CA ASP A 89 5.00 -14.72 1.93
C ASP A 89 5.57 -13.47 1.24
N ASP A 90 6.59 -13.65 0.40
CA ASP A 90 7.21 -12.55 -0.33
C ASP A 90 6.22 -11.92 -1.32
N LEU A 91 6.15 -10.58 -1.32
CA LEU A 91 5.41 -9.83 -2.33
C LEU A 91 6.20 -9.78 -3.63
N SER A 92 5.50 -9.47 -4.73
CA SER A 92 6.15 -9.18 -6.00
C SER A 92 7.12 -8.00 -5.87
N VAL A 93 8.31 -8.13 -6.46
CA VAL A 93 9.17 -6.99 -6.78
C VAL A 93 8.39 -6.08 -7.73
N GLN A 94 8.35 -4.79 -7.41
CA GLN A 94 7.50 -3.85 -8.11
C GLN A 94 8.08 -2.43 -8.17
N VAL A 95 7.50 -1.62 -9.05
CA VAL A 95 7.76 -0.18 -9.13
C VAL A 95 6.46 0.57 -9.42
N HIS A 96 6.33 1.75 -8.84
CA HIS A 96 5.17 2.63 -8.99
C HIS A 96 5.51 3.85 -9.84
N PRO A 97 4.60 4.31 -10.72
CA PRO A 97 4.81 5.53 -11.48
C PRO A 97 4.64 6.78 -10.63
N ASP A 98 5.17 7.91 -11.12
CA ASP A 98 4.83 9.24 -10.65
C ASP A 98 3.48 9.69 -11.24
N ASP A 99 2.98 10.87 -10.82
CA ASP A 99 1.69 11.39 -11.29
C ASP A 99 1.66 11.62 -12.80
N ALA A 100 2.77 12.08 -13.40
CA ALA A 100 2.83 12.37 -14.82
C ALA A 100 2.68 11.08 -15.65
N TYR A 101 3.38 10.01 -15.26
CA TYR A 101 3.31 8.72 -15.95
C TYR A 101 1.98 8.01 -15.66
N GLY A 102 1.53 8.01 -14.41
CA GLY A 102 0.26 7.40 -14.00
C GLY A 102 -0.94 7.99 -14.73
N LEU A 103 -1.04 9.32 -14.78
CA LEU A 103 -2.15 9.99 -15.47
C LEU A 103 -2.11 9.76 -16.99
N ALA A 104 -0.92 9.71 -17.58
CA ALA A 104 -0.77 9.54 -19.02
C ALA A 104 -1.05 8.11 -19.51
N HIS A 105 -0.80 7.08 -18.69
CA HIS A 105 -0.85 5.68 -19.11
C HIS A 105 -1.95 4.86 -18.44
N GLU A 106 -2.32 5.18 -17.20
CA GLU A 106 -3.22 4.37 -16.37
C GLU A 106 -4.51 5.13 -16.02
N GLY A 107 -4.52 6.45 -16.16
CA GLY A 107 -5.65 7.30 -15.78
C GLY A 107 -5.81 7.48 -14.27
N GLU A 108 -4.79 7.11 -13.49
CA GLU A 108 -4.73 7.26 -12.03
C GLU A 108 -3.60 8.22 -11.63
N LEU A 109 -3.62 8.65 -10.36
CA LEU A 109 -2.45 9.30 -9.76
C LEU A 109 -1.24 8.35 -9.75
N GLY A 110 -0.06 8.93 -9.57
CA GLY A 110 1.12 8.18 -9.20
C GLY A 110 0.95 7.53 -7.84
N LYS A 111 1.94 6.73 -7.47
CA LYS A 111 1.92 5.99 -6.20
C LYS A 111 3.27 6.10 -5.49
N THR A 112 3.52 7.28 -4.95
CA THR A 112 4.47 7.44 -3.84
C THR A 112 3.84 6.94 -2.56
N GLU A 113 4.63 6.25 -1.74
CA GLU A 113 4.17 5.65 -0.49
C GLU A 113 5.21 5.71 0.63
N CYS A 114 4.81 5.24 1.80
CA CYS A 114 5.71 4.98 2.91
C CYS A 114 5.19 3.82 3.76
N TRP A 115 6.11 3.17 4.46
CA TRP A 115 5.85 2.06 5.34
C TRP A 115 6.33 2.38 6.75
N TYR A 116 5.46 2.13 7.71
CA TYR A 116 5.83 1.97 9.11
C TYR A 116 5.73 0.48 9.47
N VAL A 117 6.84 -0.11 9.90
CA VAL A 117 6.90 -1.55 10.22
C VAL A 117 6.22 -1.79 11.57
N LEU A 118 5.04 -2.41 11.53
CA LEU A 118 4.26 -2.75 12.72
C LEU A 118 4.88 -3.95 13.45
N SER A 119 5.29 -4.96 12.70
CA SER A 119 6.03 -6.11 13.20
C SER A 119 6.85 -6.74 12.09
N ALA A 120 7.94 -7.42 12.47
CA ALA A 120 8.75 -8.21 11.56
C ALA A 120 9.26 -9.44 12.30
N ASP A 121 9.21 -10.60 11.64
CA ASP A 121 9.78 -11.83 12.18
C ASP A 121 11.33 -11.74 12.17
N PRO A 122 12.06 -12.47 13.04
CA PRO A 122 13.52 -12.37 13.09
C PRO A 122 14.18 -12.68 11.74
N GLY A 123 14.93 -11.72 11.20
CA GLY A 123 15.60 -11.84 9.90
C GLY A 123 14.74 -11.49 8.69
N SER A 124 13.48 -11.05 8.89
CA SER A 124 12.65 -10.51 7.81
C SER A 124 13.31 -9.29 7.16
N LYS A 125 13.13 -9.19 5.86
CA LYS A 125 13.76 -8.18 5.01
C LYS A 125 12.73 -7.52 4.10
N ILE A 126 13.09 -6.36 3.58
CA ILE A 126 12.44 -5.73 2.44
C ILE A 126 13.44 -5.61 1.29
N ILE A 127 12.94 -5.54 0.06
CA ILE A 127 13.71 -5.09 -1.09
C ILE A 127 13.51 -3.59 -1.22
N TYR A 128 14.59 -2.83 -1.26
CA TYR A 128 14.57 -1.37 -1.34
C TYR A 128 15.69 -0.85 -2.25
N GLY A 129 15.35 -0.68 -3.53
CA GLY A 129 16.22 -0.22 -4.59
C GLY A 129 17.00 -1.34 -5.29
N HIS A 130 17.85 -0.93 -6.23
CA HIS A 130 18.70 -1.82 -7.01
C HIS A 130 20.13 -1.29 -7.17
N THR A 131 21.03 -2.13 -7.69
CA THR A 131 22.45 -1.83 -7.89
C THR A 131 22.79 -1.30 -9.28
N ALA A 132 21.97 -1.59 -10.30
CA ALA A 132 22.24 -1.17 -11.68
C ALA A 132 22.44 0.36 -11.82
N GLU A 133 23.45 0.76 -12.59
CA GLU A 133 23.81 2.17 -12.83
C GLU A 133 23.15 2.73 -14.10
N THR A 134 22.70 1.86 -15.00
CA THR A 134 22.05 2.23 -16.27
C THR A 134 20.77 1.44 -16.52
N LYS A 135 19.89 1.94 -17.39
CA LYS A 135 18.66 1.23 -17.79
C LYS A 135 18.97 -0.07 -18.55
N GLU A 136 20.02 -0.06 -19.36
CA GLU A 136 20.50 -1.21 -20.11
C GLU A 136 21.01 -2.31 -19.17
N GLU A 137 21.76 -1.93 -18.15
CA GLU A 137 22.21 -2.87 -17.11
C GLU A 137 21.03 -3.41 -16.29
N LEU A 138 20.10 -2.54 -15.88
CA LEU A 138 18.89 -2.96 -15.17
C LEU A 138 18.13 -4.00 -15.98
N ARG A 139 17.86 -3.72 -17.27
CA ARG A 139 17.20 -4.66 -18.19
C ARG A 139 17.95 -5.98 -18.29
N LYS A 140 19.27 -5.93 -18.49
CA LYS A 140 20.10 -7.14 -18.61
C LYS A 140 20.02 -8.01 -17.36
N LEU A 141 20.13 -7.42 -16.16
CA LEU A 141 20.09 -8.16 -14.90
C LEU A 141 18.70 -8.78 -14.65
N ILE A 142 17.63 -8.05 -14.99
CA ILE A 142 16.25 -8.56 -14.96
C ILE A 142 16.08 -9.75 -15.93
N GLU A 143 16.44 -9.57 -17.20
CA GLU A 143 16.25 -10.59 -18.26
C GLU A 143 17.06 -11.87 -18.00
N THR A 144 18.19 -11.75 -17.30
CA THR A 144 19.06 -12.88 -16.95
C THR A 144 18.80 -13.44 -15.55
N GLY A 145 17.82 -12.89 -14.81
CA GLY A 145 17.42 -13.37 -13.49
C GLY A 145 18.48 -13.21 -12.40
N GLN A 146 19.37 -12.22 -12.50
CA GLN A 146 20.46 -11.97 -11.56
C GLN A 146 19.97 -11.18 -10.33
N TRP A 147 18.94 -11.68 -9.64
CA TRP A 147 18.24 -10.97 -8.57
C TRP A 147 19.12 -10.64 -7.37
N ASP A 148 19.93 -11.59 -6.90
CA ASP A 148 20.84 -11.41 -5.76
C ASP A 148 21.89 -10.32 -6.01
N GLN A 149 22.25 -10.11 -7.27
CA GLN A 149 23.16 -9.03 -7.67
C GLN A 149 22.42 -7.70 -7.82
N LEU A 150 21.19 -7.74 -8.33
CA LEU A 150 20.43 -6.55 -8.70
C LEU A 150 19.76 -5.90 -7.49
N LEU A 151 19.09 -6.68 -6.64
CA LEU A 151 18.16 -6.19 -5.64
C LEU A 151 18.89 -5.88 -4.33
N LYS A 152 18.52 -4.78 -3.68
CA LYS A 152 19.06 -4.39 -2.39
C LYS A 152 18.12 -4.83 -1.29
N GLU A 153 18.57 -5.79 -0.49
CA GLU A 153 17.83 -6.23 0.69
C GLU A 153 18.20 -5.42 1.93
N VAL A 154 17.21 -5.14 2.77
CA VAL A 154 17.37 -4.45 4.05
C VAL A 154 16.62 -5.23 5.12
N GLU A 155 17.31 -5.67 6.17
CA GLU A 155 16.65 -6.24 7.35
C GLU A 155 15.84 -5.16 8.08
N VAL A 156 14.65 -5.54 8.55
CA VAL A 156 13.72 -4.62 9.19
C VAL A 156 13.27 -5.14 10.55
N LYS A 157 12.85 -4.21 11.42
CA LYS A 157 12.24 -4.52 12.71
C LYS A 157 11.06 -3.59 13.00
N ALA A 158 10.25 -3.97 13.98
CA ALA A 158 9.14 -3.15 14.44
C ALA A 158 9.61 -1.73 14.82
N GLY A 159 8.90 -0.72 14.33
CA GLY A 159 9.18 0.70 14.55
C GLY A 159 10.03 1.36 13.46
N ASP A 160 10.61 0.60 12.52
CA ASP A 160 11.31 1.19 11.38
C ASP A 160 10.33 1.92 10.44
N PHE A 161 10.84 2.93 9.74
CA PHE A 161 10.08 3.73 8.79
C PHE A 161 10.85 3.89 7.47
N TYR A 162 10.15 3.67 6.36
CA TYR A 162 10.68 3.79 5.01
C TYR A 162 9.77 4.69 4.18
N TYR A 163 10.31 5.78 3.65
CA TYR A 163 9.65 6.53 2.59
C TYR A 163 10.01 5.87 1.26
N VAL A 164 9.04 5.61 0.39
CA VAL A 164 9.21 4.91 -0.89
C VAL A 164 8.73 5.85 -2.02
N PRO A 165 9.63 6.68 -2.57
CA PRO A 165 9.29 7.52 -3.72
C PRO A 165 8.85 6.69 -4.93
N SER A 166 7.89 7.20 -5.72
CA SER A 166 7.59 6.63 -7.03
C SER A 166 8.86 6.47 -7.87
N GLY A 167 8.97 5.36 -8.60
CA GLY A 167 10.16 4.96 -9.35
C GLY A 167 11.17 4.10 -8.57
N THR A 168 10.97 3.91 -7.27
CA THR A 168 11.80 3.00 -6.46
C THR A 168 11.40 1.55 -6.72
N ILE A 169 12.35 0.69 -7.11
CA ILE A 169 12.12 -0.78 -7.14
C ILE A 169 12.08 -1.29 -5.70
N HIS A 170 11.02 -1.98 -5.31
CA HIS A 170 10.85 -2.42 -3.92
C HIS A 170 9.96 -3.67 -3.80
N ALA A 171 9.99 -4.30 -2.63
CA ALA A 171 9.06 -5.36 -2.22
C ALA A 171 9.06 -5.51 -0.69
N LEU A 172 7.93 -5.91 -0.10
CA LEU A 172 7.89 -6.41 1.26
C LEU A 172 8.22 -7.91 1.25
N GLY A 173 9.17 -8.32 2.08
CA GLY A 173 9.47 -9.74 2.26
C GLY A 173 8.55 -10.41 3.29
N SER A 174 8.58 -11.73 3.28
CA SER A 174 7.84 -12.58 4.20
C SER A 174 8.12 -12.27 5.69
N GLY A 175 7.07 -12.38 6.50
CA GLY A 175 7.09 -12.10 7.93
C GLY A 175 6.97 -10.61 8.30
N VAL A 176 6.92 -9.70 7.33
CA VAL A 176 6.77 -8.26 7.57
C VAL A 176 5.29 -7.88 7.62
N MET A 177 4.91 -7.06 8.61
CA MET A 177 3.63 -6.38 8.64
C MET A 177 3.86 -4.87 8.70
N VAL A 178 3.20 -4.12 7.81
CA VAL A 178 3.36 -2.66 7.73
C VAL A 178 2.03 -1.94 7.79
N LEU A 179 2.07 -0.71 8.32
CA LEU A 179 1.11 0.34 8.00
C LEU A 179 1.66 1.09 6.79
N GLU A 180 1.00 0.95 5.65
CA GLU A 180 1.34 1.65 4.42
C GLU A 180 0.46 2.90 4.28
N THR A 181 1.08 4.05 4.00
CA THR A 181 0.35 5.25 3.56
C THR A 181 0.86 5.65 2.19
N GLN A 182 -0.05 5.71 1.23
CA GLN A 182 0.25 5.94 -0.18
C GLN A 182 -0.70 6.97 -0.77
N GLN A 183 -0.37 7.48 -1.96
CA GLN A 183 -1.36 8.17 -2.80
C GLN A 183 -2.53 7.23 -3.12
N SER A 184 -3.72 7.79 -3.37
CA SER A 184 -4.91 7.01 -3.76
C SER A 184 -4.81 6.49 -5.19
N SER A 185 -4.02 5.44 -5.38
CA SER A 185 -3.74 4.74 -6.64
C SER A 185 -3.52 3.25 -6.36
N ASP A 186 -3.93 2.38 -7.28
CA ASP A 186 -3.65 0.93 -7.21
C ASP A 186 -2.66 0.50 -8.30
N THR A 187 -2.09 1.48 -9.02
CA THR A 187 -1.19 1.27 -10.14
C THR A 187 0.14 0.63 -9.70
N THR A 188 0.45 -0.53 -10.27
CA THR A 188 1.64 -1.33 -9.90
C THR A 188 2.23 -2.03 -11.13
N TYR A 189 3.52 -1.85 -11.38
CA TYR A 189 4.28 -2.62 -12.38
C TYR A 189 5.12 -3.69 -11.68
N ARG A 190 5.01 -4.95 -12.14
CA ARG A 190 5.70 -6.13 -11.61
C ARG A 190 6.63 -6.72 -12.65
#